data_AF-G3AY95-F1
#
_entry.id   AF-G3AY95-F1
#
_cell.length_a   1.000
_cell.length_b   1.000
_cell.length_c   1.000
_cell.angle_alpha   90.00
_cell.angle_beta   90.00
_cell.angle_gamma   90.00
#
_symmetry.space_group_name_H-M   'P 1'
#
loop_
_entity.id
_entity.type
_entity.pdbx_description
1 polymer ?
#
loop_
_entity_poly.entity_id
_entity_poly.type
_entity_poly.pdbx_seq_one_letter_code
_entity_poly.pdbx_strand_id
1 'polypeptide(L)'
;MKGELKNILNADSLVLYFNAMNQFQFYTESIDAWEQGVNDNKIGGIYLSEKVLSVVLPIAQKIERFSYEEICRIYELNTAKASDISPQLICSMGKISIAAGDYKKGLDFLESLLKYFEERKHNPSNANYYLGDLHLSFIGSCDDVVVAKHFFDKVINYDLPYMVKLKVPYVQKLMENCHKNNESLDTILYFWKATVHHYATDKRAVEINSRYSNLNNTMFKIFFKFYPELTTESFGKLKEIISDFNSIKPVDEIFLNTLITNYAWKDKVVFNQLIDNYTVFGINRTQVSYRVCLKKIGEIKGFTHEEISQKWSESLESLDEKRFKYIPNADWASIRDATIWSKEERDERIDLYWQIVHQYKNFMQDKSTCIRFVRNWMKNEHGYEDLKNHVVNGKDSELQTPNFKNLKRSVNFDQVFADTTNR
;
A
#
# COMPACT_ATOMS: atom_id res chain seq x y z
N MET A 1 -22.96 23.94 -12.32
CA MET A 1 -22.49 25.30 -11.92
C MET A 1 -23.51 26.37 -12.32
N LYS A 2 -23.84 27.34 -11.45
CA LYS A 2 -24.78 28.45 -11.72
C LYS A 2 -24.06 29.81 -11.64
N GLY A 3 -24.55 30.83 -12.34
CA GLY A 3 -24.06 32.22 -12.25
C GLY A 3 -22.88 32.59 -13.15
N GLU A 4 -22.13 33.62 -12.77
CA GLU A 4 -21.02 34.25 -13.52
C GLU A 4 -19.91 33.27 -13.95
N LEU A 5 -19.76 32.15 -13.22
CA LEU A 5 -18.84 31.06 -13.55
C LEU A 5 -19.09 30.45 -14.93
N LYS A 6 -20.32 30.49 -15.48
CA LYS A 6 -20.61 29.99 -16.83
C LYS A 6 -19.90 30.80 -17.93
N ASN A 7 -19.64 32.08 -17.69
CA ASN A 7 -19.07 32.98 -18.70
C ASN A 7 -17.54 32.90 -18.78
N ILE A 8 -16.89 32.29 -17.78
CA ILE A 8 -15.44 32.07 -17.71
C ILE A 8 -15.08 30.58 -17.85
N LEU A 9 -16.07 29.72 -18.04
CA LEU A 9 -15.87 28.28 -18.12
C LEU A 9 -15.25 27.90 -19.47
N ASN A 10 -14.13 27.19 -19.42
CA ASN A 10 -13.49 26.57 -20.58
C ASN A 10 -13.09 25.13 -20.27
N ALA A 11 -12.60 24.41 -21.28
CA ALA A 11 -12.24 23.00 -21.16
C ALA A 11 -11.14 22.76 -20.10
N ASP A 12 -10.18 23.67 -19.97
CA ASP A 12 -9.09 23.54 -18.98
C ASP A 12 -9.60 23.69 -17.55
N SER A 13 -10.52 24.63 -17.31
CA SER A 13 -11.19 24.77 -16.01
C SER A 13 -12.00 23.53 -15.64
N LEU A 14 -12.68 22.90 -16.60
CA LEU A 14 -13.42 21.66 -16.38
C LEU A 14 -12.51 20.47 -16.11
N VAL A 15 -11.38 20.35 -16.83
CA VAL A 15 -10.37 19.33 -16.55
C VAL A 15 -9.84 19.45 -15.13
N LEU A 16 -9.53 20.66 -14.67
CA LEU A 16 -9.09 20.90 -13.29
C LEU A 16 -10.17 20.50 -12.28
N TYR A 17 -11.42 20.88 -12.53
CA TYR A 17 -12.56 20.53 -11.69
C TYR A 17 -12.73 19.01 -11.57
N PHE A 18 -12.81 18.29 -12.69
CA PHE A 18 -13.00 16.84 -12.69
C PHE A 18 -11.78 16.09 -12.12
N ASN A 19 -10.57 16.57 -12.36
CA ASN A 19 -9.37 15.99 -11.72
C ASN A 19 -9.39 16.17 -10.20
N ALA A 20 -9.82 17.32 -9.70
CA ALA A 20 -9.97 17.55 -8.27
C ALA A 20 -11.02 16.61 -7.67
N MET A 21 -12.18 16.47 -8.31
CA MET A 21 -13.21 15.54 -7.86
C MET A 21 -12.73 14.07 -7.88
N ASN A 22 -12.01 13.66 -8.92
CA ASN A 22 -11.40 12.34 -9.02
C ASN A 22 -10.40 12.08 -7.88
N GLN A 23 -9.59 13.09 -7.52
CA GLN A 23 -8.63 13.03 -6.41
C GLN A 23 -9.34 12.88 -5.04
N PHE A 24 -10.46 13.55 -4.85
CA PHE A 24 -11.30 13.43 -3.65
C PHE A 24 -12.31 12.27 -3.70
N GLN A 25 -12.27 11.46 -4.76
CA GLN A 25 -13.11 10.28 -4.94
C GLN A 25 -14.63 10.57 -5.05
N PHE A 26 -15.00 11.80 -5.45
CA PHE A 26 -16.39 12.18 -5.75
C PHE A 26 -16.79 11.73 -7.16
N TYR A 27 -16.78 10.41 -7.40
CA TYR A 27 -16.94 9.86 -8.75
C TYR A 27 -18.36 10.02 -9.28
N THR A 28 -19.38 9.68 -8.49
CA THR A 28 -20.78 9.81 -8.88
C THR A 28 -21.12 11.26 -9.16
N GLU A 29 -20.76 12.17 -8.26
CA GLU A 29 -21.00 13.60 -8.41
C GLU A 29 -20.26 14.18 -9.62
N SER A 30 -19.08 13.64 -9.97
CA SER A 30 -18.35 14.04 -11.18
C SER A 30 -19.14 13.71 -12.44
N ILE A 31 -19.69 12.49 -12.51
CA ILE A 31 -20.45 12.07 -13.69
C ILE A 31 -21.79 12.81 -13.76
N ASP A 32 -22.49 12.98 -12.64
CA ASP A 32 -23.72 13.78 -12.58
C ASP A 32 -23.48 15.22 -13.05
N ALA A 33 -22.38 15.84 -12.61
CA ALA A 33 -22.01 17.19 -13.02
C ALA A 33 -21.69 17.27 -14.53
N TRP A 34 -21.04 16.24 -15.08
CA TRP A 34 -20.78 16.16 -16.51
C TRP A 34 -22.06 15.96 -17.33
N GLU A 35 -22.94 15.02 -16.95
CA GLU A 35 -24.21 14.77 -17.63
C GLU A 35 -25.11 16.02 -17.64
N GLN A 36 -25.17 16.75 -16.52
CA GLN A 36 -25.87 18.04 -16.46
C GLN A 36 -25.24 19.09 -17.37
N GLY A 37 -23.90 19.09 -17.47
CA GLY A 37 -23.16 20.03 -18.31
C GLY A 37 -23.36 19.79 -19.81
N VAL A 38 -23.33 18.53 -20.26
CA VAL A 38 -23.57 18.14 -21.65
C VAL A 38 -24.96 18.56 -22.14
N ASN A 39 -25.95 18.54 -21.24
CA ASN A 39 -27.33 18.94 -21.54
C ASN A 39 -27.56 20.47 -21.56
N ASP A 40 -26.55 21.29 -21.33
CA ASP A 40 -26.67 22.75 -21.41
C ASP A 40 -26.47 23.27 -22.84
N ASN A 41 -27.49 23.92 -23.40
CA ASN A 41 -27.49 24.42 -24.78
C ASN A 41 -26.39 25.45 -25.10
N LYS A 42 -25.81 26.12 -24.10
CA LYS A 42 -24.78 27.15 -24.32
C LYS A 42 -23.36 26.63 -24.16
N ILE A 43 -23.15 25.74 -23.19
CA ILE A 43 -21.81 25.29 -22.78
C ILE A 43 -21.59 23.79 -22.96
N GLY A 44 -22.60 23.01 -23.41
CA GLY A 44 -22.51 21.56 -23.55
C GLY A 44 -21.37 21.10 -24.46
N GLY A 45 -21.08 21.85 -25.52
CA GLY A 45 -19.92 21.56 -26.39
C GLY A 45 -18.57 21.59 -25.66
N ILE A 46 -18.43 22.35 -24.57
CA ILE A 46 -17.20 22.38 -23.76
C ILE A 46 -17.04 21.07 -22.98
N TYR A 47 -18.13 20.52 -22.45
CA TYR A 47 -18.15 19.23 -21.73
C TYR A 47 -17.89 18.03 -22.64
N LEU A 48 -18.16 18.18 -23.94
CA LEU A 48 -17.87 17.20 -24.98
C LEU A 48 -16.50 17.36 -25.62
N SER A 49 -15.70 18.35 -25.21
CA SER A 49 -14.35 18.53 -25.72
C SER A 49 -13.45 17.35 -25.35
N GLU A 50 -12.48 17.03 -26.22
CA GLU A 50 -11.58 15.88 -26.05
C GLU A 50 -10.83 15.90 -24.71
N LYS A 51 -10.42 17.09 -24.26
CA LYS A 51 -9.78 17.31 -22.95
C LYS A 51 -10.68 16.85 -21.80
N VAL A 52 -11.95 17.24 -21.80
CA VAL A 52 -12.90 16.86 -20.75
C VAL A 52 -13.22 15.37 -20.82
N LEU A 53 -13.51 14.85 -22.03
CA LEU A 53 -13.78 13.43 -22.24
C LEU A 53 -12.63 12.53 -21.76
N SER A 54 -11.37 12.98 -21.95
CA SER A 54 -10.20 12.22 -21.51
C SER A 54 -10.12 12.01 -19.99
N VAL A 55 -10.81 12.83 -19.20
CA VAL A 55 -10.87 12.73 -17.72
C VAL A 55 -12.16 12.04 -17.27
N VAL A 56 -13.29 12.38 -17.89
CA VAL A 56 -14.60 11.90 -17.45
C VAL A 56 -14.86 10.46 -17.86
N LEU A 57 -14.50 10.05 -19.08
CA LEU A 57 -14.78 8.69 -19.56
C LEU A 57 -14.10 7.60 -18.69
N PRO A 58 -12.83 7.74 -18.26
CA PRO A 58 -12.24 6.80 -17.30
C PRO A 58 -12.99 6.72 -15.97
N ILE A 59 -13.51 7.84 -15.46
CA ILE A 59 -14.30 7.86 -14.22
C ILE A 59 -15.63 7.12 -14.45
N ALA A 60 -16.29 7.37 -15.58
CA ALA A 60 -17.57 6.76 -15.93
C ALA A 60 -17.45 5.24 -16.11
N GLN A 61 -16.36 4.76 -16.72
CA GLN A 61 -16.05 3.34 -16.79
C GLN A 61 -15.83 2.75 -15.39
N LYS A 62 -15.05 3.45 -14.56
CA LYS A 62 -14.68 2.97 -13.22
C LYS A 62 -15.88 2.75 -12.30
N ILE A 63 -16.91 3.57 -12.41
CA ILE A 63 -18.16 3.42 -11.64
C ILE A 63 -19.24 2.65 -12.39
N GLU A 64 -18.91 2.07 -13.55
CA GLU A 64 -19.82 1.29 -14.40
C GLU A 64 -21.10 2.07 -14.78
N ARG A 65 -21.00 3.41 -14.88
CA ARG A 65 -22.14 4.25 -15.26
C ARG A 65 -22.52 4.08 -16.73
N PHE A 66 -21.53 3.79 -17.58
CA PHE A 66 -21.67 3.46 -18.98
C PHE A 66 -20.95 2.15 -19.29
N SER A 67 -21.55 1.33 -20.15
CA SER A 67 -20.91 0.17 -20.77
C SER A 67 -19.72 0.58 -21.64
N TYR A 68 -18.84 -0.37 -21.93
CA TYR A 68 -17.69 -0.14 -22.81
C TYR A 68 -18.13 0.34 -24.21
N GLU A 69 -19.21 -0.22 -24.73
CA GLU A 69 -19.80 0.11 -26.02
C GLU A 69 -20.37 1.54 -26.04
N GLU A 70 -21.05 1.95 -24.96
CA GLU A 70 -21.53 3.33 -24.80
C GLU A 70 -20.39 4.33 -24.74
N ILE A 71 -19.31 4.01 -24.02
CA ILE A 71 -18.11 4.86 -23.96
C ILE A 71 -17.46 4.98 -25.35
N CYS A 72 -17.34 3.87 -26.09
CA CYS A 72 -16.85 3.90 -27.47
C CYS A 72 -17.73 4.77 -28.37
N ARG A 73 -19.05 4.67 -28.24
CA ARG A 73 -20.00 5.48 -28.99
C ARG A 73 -19.87 6.97 -28.68
N ILE A 74 -19.71 7.33 -27.40
CA ILE A 74 -19.47 8.73 -27.00
C ILE A 74 -18.18 9.23 -27.65
N TYR A 75 -17.11 8.45 -27.60
CA TYR A 75 -15.84 8.79 -28.24
C TYR A 75 -15.99 9.02 -29.75
N GLU A 76 -16.63 8.08 -30.46
CA GLU A 76 -16.81 8.15 -31.92
C GLU A 76 -17.66 9.35 -32.33
N LEU A 77 -18.78 9.61 -31.65
CA LEU A 77 -19.66 10.74 -31.95
C LEU A 77 -18.95 12.10 -31.82
N ASN A 78 -17.98 12.20 -30.92
CA ASN A 78 -17.25 13.44 -30.64
C ASN A 78 -15.91 13.55 -31.38
N THR A 79 -15.48 12.50 -32.10
CA THR A 79 -14.21 12.50 -32.84
C THR A 79 -14.33 12.17 -34.33
N ALA A 80 -15.49 11.73 -34.83
CA ALA A 80 -15.68 11.29 -36.23
C ALA A 80 -15.29 12.32 -37.30
N LYS A 81 -15.26 13.61 -36.97
CA LYS A 81 -14.89 14.70 -37.89
C LYS A 81 -13.53 15.36 -37.55
N ALA A 82 -12.86 14.89 -36.50
CA ALA A 82 -11.58 15.45 -36.08
C ALA A 82 -10.46 14.95 -37.00
N SER A 83 -9.62 15.87 -37.48
CA SER A 83 -8.44 15.52 -38.30
C SER A 83 -7.24 15.07 -37.47
N ASP A 84 -7.16 15.51 -36.21
CA ASP A 84 -6.15 15.11 -35.22
C ASP A 84 -6.86 15.03 -33.85
N ILE A 85 -6.74 13.89 -33.18
CA ILE A 85 -7.37 13.65 -31.88
C ILE A 85 -6.31 13.83 -30.80
N SER A 86 -6.65 14.55 -29.73
CA SER A 86 -5.76 14.79 -28.61
C SER A 86 -5.14 13.47 -28.09
N PRO A 87 -3.80 13.42 -27.92
CA PRO A 87 -3.12 12.23 -27.41
C PRO A 87 -3.57 11.86 -25.99
N GLN A 88 -4.11 12.81 -25.23
CA GLN A 88 -4.69 12.56 -23.92
C GLN A 88 -5.95 11.69 -24.02
N LEU A 89 -6.86 12.01 -24.96
CA LEU A 89 -8.07 11.23 -25.17
C LEU A 89 -7.76 9.85 -25.75
N ILE A 90 -6.82 9.78 -26.72
CA ILE A 90 -6.32 8.51 -27.27
C ILE A 90 -5.77 7.61 -26.15
N CYS A 91 -4.92 8.17 -25.27
CA CYS A 91 -4.39 7.44 -24.13
C CYS A 91 -5.50 6.93 -23.20
N SER A 92 -6.47 7.77 -22.83
CA SER A 92 -7.60 7.37 -21.98
C SER A 92 -8.45 6.27 -22.62
N MET A 93 -8.79 6.38 -23.90
CA MET A 93 -9.55 5.35 -24.61
C MET A 93 -8.78 4.04 -24.78
N GLY A 94 -7.47 4.11 -24.99
CA GLY A 94 -6.57 2.95 -24.97
C GLY A 94 -6.64 2.20 -23.64
N LYS A 95 -6.54 2.92 -22.52
CA LYS A 95 -6.65 2.33 -21.18
C LYS A 95 -8.00 1.69 -20.91
N ILE A 96 -9.08 2.38 -21.30
CA ILE A 96 -10.44 1.89 -21.18
C ILE A 96 -10.60 0.59 -21.97
N SER A 97 -10.07 0.52 -23.19
CA SER A 97 -10.13 -0.67 -24.05
C SER A 97 -9.35 -1.84 -23.47
N ILE A 98 -8.13 -1.60 -22.98
CA ILE A 98 -7.32 -2.64 -22.33
C ILE A 98 -8.05 -3.18 -21.10
N ALA A 99 -8.60 -2.31 -20.25
CA ALA A 99 -9.34 -2.71 -19.05
C ALA A 99 -10.64 -3.48 -19.37
N ALA A 100 -11.25 -3.22 -20.54
CA ALA A 100 -12.43 -3.94 -21.02
C ALA A 100 -12.10 -5.26 -21.75
N GLY A 101 -10.81 -5.59 -21.94
CA GLY A 101 -10.39 -6.80 -22.66
C GLY A 101 -10.29 -6.64 -24.19
N ASP A 102 -10.56 -5.45 -24.75
CA ASP A 102 -10.37 -5.16 -26.18
C ASP A 102 -8.92 -4.72 -26.44
N TYR A 103 -8.01 -5.69 -26.37
CA TYR A 103 -6.58 -5.45 -26.56
C TYR A 103 -6.24 -4.99 -27.98
N LYS A 104 -7.02 -5.42 -28.97
CA LYS A 104 -6.86 -4.98 -30.37
C LYS A 104 -7.09 -3.47 -30.47
N LYS A 105 -8.21 -2.97 -29.98
CA LYS A 105 -8.48 -1.52 -29.97
C LYS A 105 -7.47 -0.76 -29.11
N GLY A 106 -7.03 -1.35 -28.00
CA GLY A 106 -5.91 -0.83 -27.21
C GLY A 106 -4.63 -0.63 -28.03
N LEU A 107 -4.28 -1.59 -28.90
CA LEU A 107 -3.12 -1.53 -29.79
C LEU A 107 -3.30 -0.48 -30.89
N ASP A 108 -4.51 -0.37 -31.46
CA ASP A 108 -4.83 0.66 -32.45
C ASP A 108 -4.61 2.08 -31.86
N PHE A 109 -5.00 2.30 -30.59
CA PHE A 109 -4.72 3.55 -29.88
C PHE A 109 -3.23 3.76 -29.59
N LEU A 110 -2.48 2.69 -29.27
CA LEU A 110 -1.03 2.76 -29.09
C LEU A 110 -0.33 3.14 -30.41
N GLU A 111 -0.73 2.54 -31.53
CA GLU A 111 -0.22 2.87 -32.87
C GLU A 111 -0.50 4.34 -33.21
N SER A 112 -1.68 4.85 -32.85
CA SER A 112 -2.03 6.26 -33.03
C SER A 112 -1.10 7.19 -32.22
N LEU A 113 -0.75 6.82 -30.99
CA LEU A 113 0.23 7.56 -30.19
C LEU A 113 1.65 7.45 -30.74
N LEU A 114 2.03 6.32 -31.34
CA LEU A 114 3.32 6.15 -32.00
C LEU A 114 3.45 7.06 -33.23
N LYS A 115 2.41 7.14 -34.07
CA LYS A 115 2.36 8.09 -35.21
C LYS A 115 2.52 9.53 -34.72
N TYR A 116 1.76 9.90 -33.68
CA TYR A 116 1.87 11.23 -33.06
C TYR A 116 3.28 11.52 -32.51
N PHE A 117 3.95 10.51 -31.93
CA PHE A 117 5.32 10.62 -31.45
C PHE A 117 6.32 10.83 -32.60
N GLU A 118 6.16 10.10 -33.71
CA GLU A 118 7.03 10.20 -34.89
C GLU A 118 6.91 11.54 -35.63
N GLU A 119 5.71 12.11 -35.68
CA GLU A 119 5.45 13.40 -36.32
C GLU A 119 6.00 14.59 -35.51
N ARG A 120 6.10 14.45 -34.17
CA ARG A 120 6.51 15.54 -33.26
C ARG A 120 7.91 15.35 -32.65
N LYS A 121 8.84 14.75 -33.40
CA LYS A 121 10.24 14.47 -32.98
C LYS A 121 10.97 15.64 -32.30
N HIS A 122 10.60 16.88 -32.59
CA HIS A 122 11.23 18.08 -32.03
C HIS A 122 10.65 18.57 -30.67
N ASN A 123 9.51 18.04 -30.20
CA ASN A 123 9.00 18.29 -28.84
C ASN A 123 8.31 17.02 -28.26
N PRO A 124 9.10 15.98 -27.92
CA PRO A 124 8.59 14.65 -27.64
C PRO A 124 8.06 14.47 -26.21
N SER A 125 8.07 15.51 -25.36
CA SER A 125 7.80 15.40 -23.93
C SER A 125 6.38 14.91 -23.62
N ASN A 126 5.37 15.53 -24.22
CA ASN A 126 3.97 15.15 -24.03
C ASN A 126 3.63 13.81 -24.72
N ALA A 127 4.19 13.55 -25.90
CA ALA A 127 4.00 12.29 -26.63
C ALA A 127 4.57 11.11 -25.82
N ASN A 128 5.80 11.23 -25.31
CA ASN A 128 6.42 10.23 -24.44
C ASN A 128 5.60 9.95 -23.18
N TYR A 129 5.01 10.99 -22.58
CA TYR A 129 4.19 10.82 -21.38
C TYR A 129 2.99 9.90 -21.65
N TYR A 130 2.17 10.21 -22.67
CA TYR A 130 0.97 9.43 -22.98
C TYR A 130 1.29 8.04 -23.51
N LEU A 131 2.34 7.92 -24.33
CA LEU A 131 2.80 6.65 -24.86
C LEU A 131 3.31 5.73 -23.75
N GLY A 132 4.14 6.26 -22.85
CA GLY A 132 4.61 5.52 -21.69
C GLY A 132 3.50 5.14 -20.72
N ASP A 133 2.50 6.00 -20.53
CA ASP A 133 1.38 5.72 -19.62
C ASP A 133 0.38 4.69 -20.19
N LEU A 134 0.15 4.70 -21.51
CA LEU A 134 -0.62 3.65 -22.18
C LEU A 134 0.15 2.31 -22.18
N HIS A 135 1.46 2.35 -22.45
CA HIS A 135 2.32 1.17 -22.36
C HIS A 135 2.25 0.50 -20.98
N LEU A 136 2.36 1.29 -19.90
CA LEU A 136 2.22 0.76 -18.54
C LEU A 136 0.85 0.12 -18.30
N SER A 137 -0.20 0.59 -18.99
CA SER A 137 -1.54 0.01 -18.88
C SER A 137 -1.63 -1.36 -19.55
N PHE A 138 -0.87 -1.63 -20.61
CA PHE A 138 -0.71 -3.00 -21.12
C PHE A 138 -0.02 -3.92 -20.12
N ILE A 139 0.94 -3.40 -19.33
CA ILE A 139 1.63 -4.19 -18.31
C ILE A 139 0.67 -4.53 -17.16
N GLY A 140 -0.07 -3.55 -16.63
CA GLY A 140 -0.81 -3.73 -15.37
C GLY A 140 -2.32 -3.86 -15.48
N SER A 141 -2.93 -3.61 -16.64
CA SER A 141 -4.39 -3.71 -16.81
C SER A 141 -4.81 -4.73 -17.86
N CYS A 142 -3.85 -5.40 -18.51
CA CYS A 142 -4.12 -6.49 -19.44
C CYS A 142 -4.23 -7.80 -18.67
N ASP A 143 -5.35 -8.52 -18.84
CA ASP A 143 -5.55 -9.83 -18.23
C ASP A 143 -4.88 -10.94 -19.07
N ASP A 144 -4.52 -10.70 -20.33
CA ASP A 144 -3.67 -11.60 -21.12
C ASP A 144 -2.19 -11.45 -20.68
N VAL A 145 -1.70 -12.45 -19.95
CA VAL A 145 -0.35 -12.47 -19.38
C VAL A 145 0.73 -12.48 -20.47
N VAL A 146 0.47 -13.08 -21.64
CA VAL A 146 1.45 -13.15 -22.73
C VAL A 146 1.64 -11.76 -23.32
N VAL A 147 0.55 -11.03 -23.57
CA VAL A 147 0.60 -9.64 -24.04
C VAL A 147 1.25 -8.76 -22.98
N ALA A 148 0.81 -8.83 -21.73
CA ALA A 148 1.38 -8.03 -20.64
C ALA A 148 2.90 -8.27 -20.46
N LYS A 149 3.33 -9.54 -20.56
CA LYS A 149 4.74 -9.93 -20.53
C LYS A 149 5.52 -9.30 -21.68
N HIS A 150 4.99 -9.31 -22.90
CA HIS A 150 5.65 -8.71 -24.06
C HIS A 150 5.98 -7.22 -23.80
N PHE A 151 5.00 -6.46 -23.31
CA PHE A 151 5.21 -5.05 -22.96
C PHE A 151 6.20 -4.89 -21.79
N PHE A 152 6.07 -5.70 -20.74
CA PHE A 152 6.98 -5.69 -19.60
C PHE A 152 8.44 -5.94 -20.03
N ASP A 153 8.69 -6.98 -20.82
CA ASP A 153 10.03 -7.36 -21.28
C ASP A 153 10.68 -6.24 -22.11
N LYS A 154 9.90 -5.52 -22.93
CA LYS A 154 10.39 -4.38 -23.69
C LYS A 154 10.91 -3.26 -22.79
N VAL A 155 10.26 -3.02 -21.64
CA VAL A 155 10.74 -2.06 -20.64
C VAL A 155 11.98 -2.54 -19.92
N ILE A 156 12.00 -3.82 -19.49
CA ILE A 156 13.13 -4.41 -18.77
C ILE A 156 14.40 -4.46 -19.62
N ASN A 157 14.25 -4.79 -20.91
CA ASN A 157 15.37 -4.92 -21.85
C ASN A 157 15.80 -3.60 -22.49
N TYR A 158 15.18 -2.47 -22.12
CA TYR A 158 15.41 -1.15 -22.73
C TYR A 158 15.21 -1.14 -24.26
N ASP A 159 14.25 -1.93 -24.76
CA ASP A 159 14.01 -2.16 -26.19
C ASP A 159 12.82 -1.34 -26.71
N LEU A 160 12.85 -0.02 -26.45
CA LEU A 160 11.80 0.91 -26.84
C LEU A 160 12.39 2.22 -27.40
N PRO A 161 11.80 2.80 -28.47
CA PRO A 161 12.22 4.09 -29.00
C PRO A 161 11.71 5.29 -28.17
N TYR A 162 10.96 5.02 -27.10
CA TYR A 162 10.40 5.99 -26.17
C TYR A 162 10.66 5.58 -24.72
N MET A 163 10.55 6.54 -23.80
CA MET A 163 10.86 6.31 -22.39
C MET A 163 9.64 5.81 -21.61
N VAL A 164 9.74 4.62 -21.03
CA VAL A 164 8.76 4.07 -20.07
C VAL A 164 9.42 3.96 -18.70
N LYS A 165 8.91 4.70 -17.71
CA LYS A 165 9.34 4.55 -16.31
C LYS A 165 8.49 3.46 -15.67
N LEU A 166 9.06 2.28 -15.41
CA LEU A 166 8.34 1.17 -14.79
C LEU A 166 7.85 1.55 -13.39
N LYS A 167 6.53 1.64 -13.18
CA LYS A 167 5.94 1.99 -11.88
C LYS A 167 5.40 0.74 -11.19
N VAL A 168 5.75 0.56 -9.91
CA VAL A 168 5.38 -0.60 -9.08
C VAL A 168 3.90 -0.97 -9.12
N PRO A 169 2.92 -0.03 -9.06
CA PRO A 169 1.51 -0.40 -9.09
C PRO A 169 1.09 -1.21 -10.31
N TYR A 170 1.69 -1.00 -11.49
CA TYR A 170 1.39 -1.79 -12.68
C TYR A 170 2.01 -3.20 -12.60
N VAL A 171 3.20 -3.34 -12.01
CA VAL A 171 3.82 -4.65 -11.77
C VAL A 171 3.06 -5.44 -10.71
N GLN A 172 2.56 -4.78 -9.66
CA GLN A 172 1.73 -5.43 -8.64
C GLN A 172 0.49 -6.04 -9.29
N LYS A 173 -0.23 -5.25 -10.10
CA LYS A 173 -1.39 -5.74 -10.84
C LYS A 173 -1.03 -6.87 -11.82
N LEU A 174 0.11 -6.78 -12.52
CA LEU A 174 0.59 -7.87 -13.38
C LEU A 174 0.75 -9.18 -12.59
N MET A 175 1.42 -9.16 -11.44
CA MET A 175 1.58 -10.34 -10.59
C MET A 175 0.23 -10.85 -10.04
N GLU A 176 -0.68 -9.95 -9.67
CA GLU A 176 -2.03 -10.30 -9.22
C GLU A 176 -2.86 -10.93 -10.35
N ASN A 177 -2.76 -10.42 -11.58
CA ASN A 177 -3.38 -10.96 -12.77
C ASN A 177 -2.82 -12.35 -13.12
N CYS A 178 -1.50 -12.54 -13.03
CA CYS A 178 -0.88 -13.85 -13.19
C CYS A 178 -1.48 -14.86 -12.19
N HIS A 179 -1.57 -14.48 -10.92
CA HIS A 179 -2.18 -15.34 -9.90
C HIS A 179 -3.67 -15.60 -10.17
N LYS A 180 -4.46 -14.58 -10.54
CA LYS A 180 -5.89 -14.71 -10.92
C LYS A 180 -6.10 -15.67 -12.09
N ASN A 181 -5.17 -15.69 -13.04
CA ASN A 181 -5.20 -16.54 -14.22
C ASN A 181 -4.52 -17.91 -14.01
N ASN A 182 -4.18 -18.27 -12.77
CA ASN A 182 -3.51 -19.53 -12.42
C ASN A 182 -2.17 -19.75 -13.13
N GLU A 183 -1.43 -18.68 -13.42
CA GLU A 183 -0.04 -18.78 -13.86
C GLU A 183 0.83 -19.42 -12.76
N SER A 184 1.91 -20.07 -13.18
CA SER A 184 2.85 -20.67 -12.24
C SER A 184 3.51 -19.64 -11.32
N LEU A 185 3.92 -20.05 -10.11
CA LEU A 185 4.69 -19.20 -9.23
C LEU A 185 6.00 -18.72 -9.88
N ASP A 186 6.63 -19.54 -10.73
CA ASP A 186 7.86 -19.16 -11.43
C ASP A 186 7.63 -18.01 -12.41
N THR A 187 6.48 -17.96 -13.10
CA THR A 187 6.08 -16.80 -13.93
C THR A 187 5.99 -15.53 -13.07
N ILE A 188 5.42 -15.62 -11.87
CA ILE A 188 5.28 -14.47 -10.96
C ILE A 188 6.65 -14.05 -10.41
N LEU A 189 7.48 -15.01 -10.04
CA LEU A 189 8.85 -14.76 -9.57
C LEU A 189 9.71 -14.16 -10.67
N TYR A 190 9.50 -14.50 -11.94
CA TYR A 190 10.15 -13.83 -13.07
C TYR A 190 9.89 -12.32 -13.06
N PHE A 191 8.62 -11.89 -13.02
CA PHE A 191 8.27 -10.47 -13.01
C PHE A 191 8.82 -9.75 -11.78
N TRP A 192 8.73 -10.39 -10.61
CA TRP A 192 9.29 -9.87 -9.37
C TRP A 192 10.81 -9.68 -9.47
N LYS A 193 11.58 -10.74 -9.80
CA LYS A 193 13.04 -10.70 -9.92
C LYS A 193 13.50 -9.66 -10.95
N ALA A 194 12.90 -9.67 -12.13
CA ALA A 194 13.22 -8.72 -13.20
C ALA A 194 12.97 -7.27 -12.76
N THR A 195 11.89 -7.02 -12.02
CA THR A 195 11.59 -5.68 -11.49
C THR A 195 12.56 -5.25 -10.39
N VAL A 196 12.92 -6.15 -9.47
CA VAL A 196 13.94 -5.86 -8.44
C VAL A 196 15.27 -5.52 -9.10
N HIS A 197 15.68 -6.29 -10.11
CA HIS A 197 16.92 -6.04 -10.86
C HIS A 197 16.88 -4.71 -11.61
N HIS A 198 15.79 -4.42 -12.30
CA HIS A 198 15.60 -3.14 -12.99
C HIS A 198 15.73 -1.95 -12.04
N TYR A 199 15.11 -2.00 -10.86
CA TYR A 199 15.24 -0.91 -9.87
C TYR A 199 16.60 -0.84 -9.20
N ALA A 200 17.30 -1.96 -9.00
CA ALA A 200 18.64 -1.96 -8.43
C ALA A 200 19.68 -1.35 -9.39
N THR A 201 19.46 -1.48 -10.70
CA THR A 201 20.38 -1.01 -11.74
C THR A 201 20.04 0.37 -12.30
N ASP A 202 18.80 0.86 -12.14
CA ASP A 202 18.38 2.16 -12.66
C ASP A 202 19.02 3.32 -11.87
N LYS A 203 20.18 3.79 -12.36
CA LYS A 203 20.92 4.93 -11.80
C LYS A 203 20.12 6.25 -11.78
N ARG A 204 18.99 6.33 -12.49
CA ARG A 204 18.10 7.50 -12.51
C ARG A 204 16.97 7.40 -11.48
N ALA A 205 16.78 6.23 -10.87
CA ALA A 205 15.85 6.06 -9.78
C ALA A 205 16.50 6.54 -8.48
N VAL A 206 15.90 7.54 -7.85
CA VAL A 206 16.13 7.78 -6.42
C VAL A 206 15.80 6.48 -5.69
N GLU A 207 16.64 6.07 -4.73
CA GLU A 207 16.37 4.93 -3.86
C GLU A 207 15.07 5.17 -3.09
N ILE A 208 13.97 4.69 -3.67
CA ILE A 208 12.64 4.84 -3.09
C ILE A 208 12.27 3.48 -2.49
N ASN A 209 12.56 3.35 -1.21
CA ASN A 209 12.27 2.17 -0.39
C ASN A 209 10.81 1.70 -0.48
N SER A 210 9.86 2.63 -0.68
CA SER A 210 8.44 2.27 -0.83
C SER A 210 8.14 1.44 -2.08
N ARG A 211 8.97 1.53 -3.14
CA ARG A 211 8.82 0.68 -4.34
C ARG A 211 9.06 -0.78 -4.02
N TYR A 212 10.17 -1.08 -3.32
CA TYR A 212 10.50 -2.43 -2.88
C TYR A 212 9.50 -2.96 -1.87
N SER A 213 9.09 -2.15 -0.88
CA SER A 213 8.09 -2.55 0.11
C SER A 213 6.77 -2.99 -0.55
N ASN A 214 6.23 -2.18 -1.47
CA ASN A 214 4.99 -2.51 -2.17
C ASN A 214 5.13 -3.77 -3.05
N LEU A 215 6.23 -3.86 -3.82
CA LEU A 215 6.50 -4.99 -4.69
C LEU A 215 6.62 -6.31 -3.89
N ASN A 216 7.45 -6.30 -2.83
CA ASN A 216 7.66 -7.45 -1.97
C ASN A 216 6.40 -7.84 -1.20
N ASN A 217 5.58 -6.87 -0.80
CA ASN A 217 4.32 -7.13 -0.12
C ASN A 217 3.35 -7.89 -1.03
N THR A 218 3.20 -7.49 -2.29
CA THR A 218 2.37 -8.24 -3.25
C THR A 218 2.94 -9.64 -3.51
N MET A 219 4.26 -9.75 -3.71
CA MET A 219 4.91 -11.06 -3.92
C MET A 219 4.69 -12.00 -2.74
N PHE A 220 4.93 -11.57 -1.49
CA PHE A 220 4.75 -12.44 -0.33
C PHE A 220 3.29 -12.81 -0.09
N LYS A 221 2.34 -11.89 -0.34
CA LYS A 221 0.91 -12.22 -0.29
C LYS A 221 0.55 -13.33 -1.27
N ILE A 222 1.08 -13.28 -2.49
CA ILE A 222 0.86 -14.33 -3.50
C ILE A 222 1.56 -15.62 -3.07
N PHE A 223 2.82 -15.54 -2.61
CA PHE A 223 3.59 -16.70 -2.15
C PHE A 223 2.85 -17.50 -1.08
N PHE A 224 2.32 -16.85 -0.05
CA PHE A 224 1.57 -17.55 1.01
C PHE A 224 0.18 -18.02 0.58
N LYS A 225 -0.34 -17.57 -0.56
CA LYS A 225 -1.53 -18.18 -1.20
C LYS A 225 -1.18 -19.44 -1.98
N PHE A 226 -0.01 -19.48 -2.63
CA PHE A 226 0.51 -20.69 -3.29
C PHE A 226 0.91 -21.76 -2.28
N TYR A 227 1.49 -21.35 -1.15
CA TYR A 227 1.90 -22.23 -0.07
C TYR A 227 1.17 -21.86 1.23
N PRO A 228 -0.11 -22.24 1.37
CA PRO A 228 -0.88 -21.96 2.58
C PRO A 228 -0.36 -22.71 3.80
N GLU A 229 0.29 -23.86 3.59
CA GLU A 229 0.84 -24.72 4.64
C GLU A 229 2.38 -24.77 4.61
N LEU A 230 2.96 -24.96 5.78
CA LEU A 230 4.39 -25.17 5.94
C LEU A 230 4.74 -26.62 5.56
N THR A 231 5.55 -26.76 4.52
CA THR A 231 6.14 -28.02 4.07
C THR A 231 7.64 -27.82 3.84
N THR A 232 8.39 -28.90 3.66
CA THR A 232 9.82 -28.81 3.30
C THR A 232 10.02 -28.05 2.00
N GLU A 233 9.13 -28.27 1.02
CA GLU A 233 9.14 -27.58 -0.26
C GLU A 233 8.87 -26.07 -0.09
N SER A 234 7.78 -25.70 0.60
CA SER A 234 7.41 -24.30 0.74
C SER A 234 8.46 -23.50 1.52
N PHE A 235 9.03 -24.10 2.56
CA PHE A 235 10.13 -23.49 3.29
C PHE A 235 11.42 -23.40 2.46
N GLY A 236 11.72 -24.42 1.66
CA GLY A 236 12.83 -24.39 0.71
C GLY A 236 12.69 -23.25 -0.30
N LYS A 237 11.49 -23.09 -0.87
CA LYS A 237 11.20 -22.02 -1.83
C LYS A 237 11.27 -20.63 -1.20
N LEU A 238 10.84 -20.47 0.06
CA LEU A 238 11.01 -19.20 0.77
C LEU A 238 12.49 -18.81 0.92
N LYS A 239 13.36 -19.77 1.27
CA LYS A 239 14.81 -19.53 1.36
C LYS A 239 15.40 -19.15 0.01
N GLU A 240 14.98 -19.81 -1.06
CA GLU A 240 15.37 -19.48 -2.44
C GLU A 240 15.02 -18.02 -2.75
N ILE A 241 13.78 -17.59 -2.47
CA ILE A 241 13.33 -16.20 -2.69
C ILE A 241 14.18 -15.20 -1.91
N ILE A 242 14.51 -15.48 -0.65
CA ILE A 242 15.39 -14.61 0.16
C ILE A 242 16.78 -14.52 -0.48
N SER A 243 17.34 -15.66 -0.91
CA SER A 243 18.65 -15.73 -1.57
C SER A 243 18.66 -14.99 -2.91
N ASP A 244 17.62 -15.16 -3.72
CA ASP A 244 17.44 -14.48 -5.00
C ASP A 244 17.42 -12.96 -4.81
N PHE A 245 16.63 -12.47 -3.84
CA PHE A 245 16.61 -11.05 -3.52
C PHE A 245 18.00 -10.57 -3.13
N ASN A 246 18.66 -11.26 -2.19
CA ASN A 246 19.98 -10.89 -1.68
C ASN A 246 21.05 -10.84 -2.77
N SER A 247 20.93 -11.68 -3.81
CA SER A 247 21.86 -11.70 -4.94
C SER A 247 21.72 -10.46 -5.85
N ILE A 248 20.56 -9.80 -5.84
CA ILE A 248 20.28 -8.61 -6.66
C ILE A 248 20.47 -7.32 -5.83
N LYS A 249 19.95 -7.31 -4.61
CA LYS A 249 20.02 -6.20 -3.65
C LYS A 249 20.20 -6.79 -2.25
N PRO A 250 21.14 -6.27 -1.43
CA PRO A 250 21.30 -6.75 -0.06
C PRO A 250 19.97 -6.74 0.71
N VAL A 251 19.68 -7.84 1.40
CA VAL A 251 18.50 -7.93 2.28
C VAL A 251 18.58 -6.81 3.31
N ASP A 252 17.49 -6.06 3.42
CA ASP A 252 17.36 -4.93 4.34
C ASP A 252 16.18 -5.12 5.31
N GLU A 253 16.06 -4.20 6.26
CA GLU A 253 14.98 -4.23 7.24
C GLU A 253 13.59 -4.18 6.59
N ILE A 254 13.44 -3.49 5.45
CA ILE A 254 12.15 -3.34 4.76
C ILE A 254 11.71 -4.68 4.17
N PHE A 255 12.62 -5.40 3.52
CA PHE A 255 12.36 -6.73 2.99
C PHE A 255 11.91 -7.69 4.12
N LEU A 256 12.68 -7.78 5.21
CA LEU A 256 12.36 -8.67 6.33
C LEU A 256 11.07 -8.28 7.05
N ASN A 257 10.83 -6.98 7.29
CA ASN A 257 9.57 -6.50 7.86
C ASN A 257 8.37 -6.88 6.98
N THR A 258 8.53 -6.78 5.66
CA THR A 258 7.46 -7.10 4.71
C THR A 258 7.18 -8.60 4.69
N LEU A 259 8.22 -9.44 4.71
CA LEU A 259 8.09 -10.89 4.84
C LEU A 259 7.38 -11.26 6.15
N ILE A 260 7.87 -10.78 7.28
CA ILE A 260 7.31 -11.08 8.60
C ILE A 260 5.85 -10.64 8.67
N THR A 261 5.52 -9.45 8.17
CA THR A 261 4.14 -8.94 8.15
C THR A 261 3.19 -9.88 7.39
N ASN A 262 3.65 -10.49 6.31
CA ASN A 262 2.85 -11.40 5.48
C ASN A 262 2.95 -12.88 5.89
N TYR A 263 3.82 -13.23 6.84
CA TYR A 263 3.99 -14.60 7.31
C TYR A 263 2.66 -15.21 7.76
N ALA A 264 2.32 -16.37 7.18
CA ALA A 264 1.00 -17.00 7.29
C ALA A 264 1.00 -18.40 7.90
N TRP A 265 2.15 -19.10 7.95
CA TRP A 265 2.19 -20.49 8.43
C TRP A 265 2.00 -20.65 9.94
N LYS A 266 2.14 -19.56 10.70
CA LYS A 266 2.00 -19.53 12.16
C LYS A 266 2.89 -20.51 12.92
N ASP A 267 3.95 -21.03 12.30
CA ASP A 267 4.94 -21.85 12.99
C ASP A 267 5.93 -20.96 13.76
N LYS A 268 6.05 -21.19 15.06
CA LYS A 268 6.90 -20.40 15.97
C LYS A 268 8.39 -20.54 15.63
N VAL A 269 8.83 -21.74 15.27
CA VAL A 269 10.25 -22.03 15.00
C VAL A 269 10.71 -21.29 13.76
N VAL A 270 9.95 -21.41 12.67
CA VAL A 270 10.23 -20.70 11.41
C VAL A 270 10.12 -19.19 11.62
N PHE A 271 9.14 -18.70 12.36
CA PHE A 271 9.03 -17.28 12.65
C PHE A 271 10.26 -16.73 13.42
N ASN A 272 10.75 -17.46 14.43
CA ASN A 272 11.98 -17.07 15.13
C ASN A 272 13.19 -17.08 14.19
N GLN A 273 13.31 -18.06 13.29
CA GLN A 273 14.36 -18.05 12.26
C GLN A 273 14.25 -16.82 11.33
N LEU A 274 13.04 -16.36 11.00
CA LEU A 274 12.84 -15.13 10.24
C LEU A 274 13.28 -13.88 11.01
N ILE A 275 13.13 -13.87 12.34
CA ILE A 275 13.67 -12.81 13.19
C ILE A 275 15.21 -12.89 13.25
N ASP A 276 15.77 -14.08 13.36
CA ASP A 276 17.23 -14.28 13.43
C ASP A 276 17.93 -13.78 12.16
N ASN A 277 17.22 -13.74 11.02
CA ASN A 277 17.73 -13.17 9.78
C ASN A 277 18.13 -11.69 9.91
N TYR A 278 17.55 -10.91 10.83
CA TYR A 278 18.06 -9.55 11.10
C TYR A 278 19.54 -9.59 11.50
N THR A 279 19.90 -10.50 12.39
CA THR A 279 21.28 -10.68 12.85
C THR A 279 22.15 -11.30 11.77
N VAL A 280 21.66 -12.34 11.08
CA VAL A 280 22.41 -13.03 10.00
C VAL A 280 22.82 -12.07 8.89
N PHE A 281 21.96 -11.13 8.52
CA PHE A 281 22.27 -10.11 7.51
C PHE A 281 22.90 -8.82 8.08
N GLY A 282 23.22 -8.78 9.37
CA GLY A 282 23.87 -7.62 10.01
C GLY A 282 22.98 -6.36 10.05
N ILE A 283 21.67 -6.53 10.12
CA ILE A 283 20.69 -5.44 10.08
C ILE A 283 20.41 -4.93 11.50
N ASN A 284 20.74 -3.66 11.73
CA ASN A 284 20.37 -2.97 12.95
C ASN A 284 18.87 -2.68 12.99
N ARG A 285 18.15 -3.40 13.84
CA ARG A 285 16.71 -3.30 14.00
C ARG A 285 16.27 -1.89 14.43
N THR A 286 15.34 -1.30 13.67
CA THR A 286 14.63 -0.09 14.09
C THR A 286 13.40 -0.44 14.90
N GLN A 287 12.76 0.58 15.49
CA GLN A 287 11.50 0.40 16.22
C GLN A 287 10.38 -0.18 15.35
N VAL A 288 10.45 0.01 14.04
CA VAL A 288 9.49 -0.57 13.12
C VAL A 288 9.58 -2.11 13.16
N SER A 289 10.77 -2.68 13.12
CA SER A 289 10.93 -4.15 13.17
C SER A 289 10.48 -4.77 14.48
N TYR A 290 10.77 -4.15 15.63
CA TYR A 290 10.29 -4.64 16.92
C TYR A 290 8.76 -4.68 16.97
N ARG A 291 8.09 -3.61 16.52
CA ARG A 291 6.61 -3.56 16.44
C ARG A 291 6.05 -4.61 15.49
N VAL A 292 6.64 -4.78 14.30
CA VAL A 292 6.19 -5.79 13.32
C VAL A 292 6.29 -7.19 13.91
N CYS A 293 7.40 -7.51 14.59
CA CYS A 293 7.59 -8.80 15.25
C CYS A 293 6.57 -9.03 16.37
N LEU A 294 6.41 -8.06 17.29
CA LEU A 294 5.44 -8.15 18.38
C LEU A 294 4.00 -8.36 17.88
N LYS A 295 3.58 -7.59 16.87
CA LYS A 295 2.26 -7.78 16.25
C LYS A 295 2.08 -9.18 15.70
N LYS A 296 3.09 -9.72 15.02
CA LYS A 296 3.03 -11.05 14.42
C LYS A 296 3.02 -12.17 15.47
N ILE A 297 3.66 -11.97 16.64
CA ILE A 297 3.54 -12.89 17.80
C ILE A 297 2.07 -13.06 18.23
N GLY A 298 1.26 -12.00 18.13
CA GLY A 298 -0.19 -12.08 18.39
C GLY A 298 -0.98 -12.96 17.42
N GLU A 299 -0.36 -13.44 16.34
CA GLU A 299 -0.98 -14.34 15.37
C GLU A 299 -0.41 -15.76 15.44
N ILE A 300 0.50 -16.03 16.38
CA ILE A 300 1.26 -17.28 16.50
C ILE A 300 1.06 -17.87 17.90
N LYS A 301 0.76 -19.17 17.96
CA LYS A 301 0.62 -19.94 19.20
C LYS A 301 1.97 -20.31 19.83
N GLY A 302 1.96 -20.64 21.12
CA GLY A 302 3.09 -21.22 21.83
C GLY A 302 4.16 -20.23 22.27
N PHE A 303 3.88 -18.92 22.20
CA PHE A 303 4.72 -17.89 22.83
C PHE A 303 4.35 -17.74 24.30
N THR A 304 5.30 -17.93 25.21
CA THR A 304 5.07 -17.78 26.65
C THR A 304 5.08 -16.31 27.07
N HIS A 305 4.63 -16.04 28.30
CA HIS A 305 4.63 -14.68 28.84
C HIS A 305 6.04 -14.12 28.95
N GLU A 306 7.00 -14.95 29.32
CA GLU A 306 8.42 -14.60 29.46
C GLU A 306 9.00 -14.19 28.10
N GLU A 307 8.69 -14.94 27.03
CA GLU A 307 9.18 -14.64 25.69
C GLU A 307 8.59 -13.32 25.16
N ILE A 308 7.28 -13.10 25.34
CA ILE A 308 6.63 -11.85 24.94
C ILE A 308 7.22 -10.66 25.72
N SER A 309 7.41 -10.84 27.03
CA SER A 309 8.00 -9.83 27.92
C SER A 309 9.42 -9.49 27.53
N GLN A 310 10.23 -10.50 27.19
CA GLN A 310 11.59 -10.31 26.70
C GLN A 310 11.60 -9.49 25.40
N LYS A 311 10.74 -9.83 24.43
CA LYS A 311 10.63 -9.10 23.16
C LYS A 311 10.15 -7.67 23.35
N TRP A 312 9.28 -7.43 24.33
CA TRP A 312 8.88 -6.09 24.75
C TRP A 312 10.05 -5.30 25.35
N SER A 313 10.79 -5.90 26.28
CA SER A 313 11.97 -5.28 26.89
C SER A 313 13.04 -4.93 25.85
N GLU A 314 13.36 -5.82 24.91
CA GLU A 314 14.27 -5.54 23.78
C GLU A 314 13.81 -4.31 22.97
N SER A 315 12.50 -4.18 22.73
CA SER A 315 11.93 -3.03 22.03
C SER A 315 12.13 -1.72 22.80
N LEU A 316 11.90 -1.75 24.12
CA LEU A 316 12.04 -0.57 25.00
C LEU A 316 13.51 -0.16 25.19
N GLU A 317 14.42 -1.12 25.32
CA GLU A 317 15.85 -0.85 25.35
C GLU A 317 16.29 -0.13 24.08
N SER A 318 15.83 -0.60 22.92
CA SER A 318 16.14 0.09 21.65
C SER A 318 15.49 1.49 21.55
N LEU A 319 14.39 1.76 22.25
CA LEU A 319 13.80 3.11 22.30
C LEU A 319 14.70 4.02 23.14
N ASP A 320 15.14 3.51 24.28
CA ASP A 320 16.03 4.22 25.19
C ASP A 320 17.37 4.55 24.52
N GLU A 321 17.99 3.59 23.84
CA GLU A 321 19.23 3.78 23.06
C GLU A 321 19.09 4.88 22.01
N LYS A 322 17.92 4.95 21.36
CA LYS A 322 17.57 5.99 20.38
C LYS A 322 17.13 7.31 21.02
N ARG A 323 17.28 7.44 22.34
CA ARG A 323 16.99 8.65 23.14
C ARG A 323 15.53 9.09 23.11
N PHE A 324 14.60 8.16 22.91
CA PHE A 324 13.19 8.45 23.12
C PHE A 324 12.95 8.77 24.60
N LYS A 325 12.03 9.69 24.88
CA LYS A 325 11.66 10.09 26.25
C LYS A 325 10.40 9.40 26.75
N TYR A 326 9.67 8.72 25.88
CA TYR A 326 8.38 8.10 26.15
C TYR A 326 8.19 6.88 25.23
N ILE A 327 7.21 6.04 25.56
CA ILE A 327 6.78 4.90 24.75
C ILE A 327 5.73 5.38 23.74
N PRO A 328 6.03 5.36 22.42
CA PRO A 328 5.09 5.82 21.40
C PRO A 328 3.81 4.96 21.33
N ASN A 329 2.72 5.55 20.85
CA ASN A 329 1.43 4.87 20.71
C ASN A 329 1.47 3.61 19.84
N ALA A 330 2.38 3.58 18.85
CA ALA A 330 2.53 2.43 17.96
C ALA A 330 3.15 1.21 18.68
N ASP A 331 4.00 1.43 19.67
CA ASP A 331 4.59 0.37 20.50
C ASP A 331 3.54 -0.20 21.46
N TRP A 332 2.74 0.67 22.10
CA TRP A 332 1.55 0.26 22.86
C TRP A 332 0.57 -0.56 22.02
N ALA A 333 0.34 -0.17 20.77
CA ALA A 333 -0.50 -0.94 19.86
C ALA A 333 0.13 -2.31 19.56
N SER A 334 1.44 -2.39 19.34
CA SER A 334 2.09 -3.67 19.03
C SER A 334 2.06 -4.67 20.18
N ILE A 335 2.26 -4.23 21.44
CA ILE A 335 2.17 -5.14 22.59
C ILE A 335 0.73 -5.55 22.86
N ARG A 336 -0.24 -4.66 22.63
CA ARG A 336 -1.67 -4.98 22.72
C ARG A 336 -2.07 -6.05 21.70
N ASP A 337 -1.62 -5.91 20.45
CA ASP A 337 -1.83 -6.90 19.39
C ASP A 337 -1.18 -8.25 19.74
N ALA A 338 -0.04 -8.26 20.44
CA ALA A 338 0.63 -9.48 20.90
C ALA A 338 -0.08 -10.20 22.06
N THR A 339 -0.97 -9.51 22.79
CA THR A 339 -1.52 -9.96 24.08
C THR A 339 -3.05 -9.92 24.11
N ILE A 340 -3.66 -8.86 24.67
CA ILE A 340 -5.12 -8.75 24.88
C ILE A 340 -5.94 -8.75 23.57
N TRP A 341 -5.30 -8.42 22.44
CA TRP A 341 -5.88 -8.50 21.08
C TRP A 341 -5.25 -9.59 20.23
N SER A 342 -4.51 -10.50 20.85
CA SER A 342 -3.96 -11.66 20.17
C SER A 342 -5.09 -12.46 19.53
N LYS A 343 -4.88 -12.90 18.29
CA LYS A 343 -5.80 -13.82 17.59
C LYS A 343 -5.65 -15.24 18.13
N GLU A 344 -4.52 -15.52 18.78
CA GLU A 344 -4.16 -16.81 19.35
C GLU A 344 -3.88 -16.65 20.84
N GLU A 345 -4.37 -17.55 21.70
CA GLU A 345 -4.04 -17.55 23.14
C GLU A 345 -4.36 -16.21 23.84
N ARG A 346 -5.48 -15.56 23.46
CA ARG A 346 -5.88 -14.26 24.01
C ARG A 346 -6.06 -14.34 25.52
N ASP A 347 -6.89 -15.28 25.97
CA ASP A 347 -7.32 -15.37 27.36
C ASP A 347 -6.13 -15.64 28.28
N GLU A 348 -5.16 -16.43 27.81
CA GLU A 348 -3.92 -16.69 28.52
C GLU A 348 -3.02 -15.45 28.61
N ARG A 349 -3.08 -14.52 27.65
CA ARG A 349 -2.17 -13.35 27.55
C ARG A 349 -2.76 -12.04 28.10
N ILE A 350 -4.02 -12.01 28.53
CA ILE A 350 -4.68 -10.80 29.07
C ILE A 350 -3.94 -10.30 30.32
N ASP A 351 -3.60 -11.19 31.24
CA ASP A 351 -2.93 -10.80 32.49
C ASP A 351 -1.58 -10.15 32.24
N LEU A 352 -0.81 -10.69 31.28
CA LEU A 352 0.46 -10.10 30.87
C LEU A 352 0.29 -8.68 30.34
N TYR A 353 -0.73 -8.44 29.49
CA TYR A 353 -1.00 -7.10 28.98
C TYR A 353 -1.19 -6.10 30.13
N TRP A 354 -2.00 -6.48 31.12
CA TRP A 354 -2.28 -5.59 32.24
C TRP A 354 -1.08 -5.37 33.15
N GLN A 355 -0.25 -6.40 33.39
CA GLN A 355 1.02 -6.23 34.10
C GLN A 355 1.95 -5.24 33.39
N ILE A 356 2.06 -5.34 32.06
CA ILE A 356 2.84 -4.40 31.24
C ILE A 356 2.26 -2.98 31.36
N VAL A 357 0.94 -2.80 31.23
CA VAL A 357 0.33 -1.48 31.36
C VAL A 357 0.56 -0.92 32.76
N HIS A 358 0.33 -1.71 33.82
CA HIS A 358 0.58 -1.30 35.20
C HIS A 358 2.02 -0.80 35.39
N GLN A 359 3.01 -1.56 34.91
CA GLN A 359 4.43 -1.25 35.04
C GLN A 359 4.83 0.02 34.26
N TYR A 360 4.34 0.17 33.04
CA TYR A 360 4.84 1.16 32.08
C TYR A 360 3.89 2.36 31.84
N LYS A 361 2.71 2.42 32.49
CA LYS A 361 1.68 3.47 32.30
C LYS A 361 2.19 4.91 32.39
N ASN A 362 3.21 5.15 33.20
CA ASN A 362 3.76 6.49 33.42
C ASN A 362 4.74 6.96 32.32
N PHE A 363 5.10 6.09 31.37
CA PHE A 363 6.00 6.40 30.25
C PHE A 363 5.25 6.86 28.98
N MET A 364 3.96 7.18 29.07
CA MET A 364 3.22 7.78 27.95
C MET A 364 3.74 9.18 27.62
N GLN A 365 3.53 9.62 26.37
CA GLN A 365 4.08 10.87 25.84
C GLN A 365 3.68 12.11 26.65
N ASP A 366 2.39 12.25 26.94
CA ASP A 366 1.80 13.41 27.61
C ASP A 366 0.42 13.07 28.19
N LYS A 367 -0.14 14.01 28.96
CA LYS A 367 -1.48 13.89 29.57
C LYS A 367 -2.57 13.65 28.52
N SER A 368 -2.50 14.27 27.34
CA SER A 368 -3.49 14.10 26.27
C SER A 368 -3.53 12.66 25.75
N THR A 369 -2.35 12.08 25.54
CA THR A 369 -2.16 10.68 25.13
C THR A 369 -2.71 9.72 26.19
N CYS A 370 -2.42 10.00 27.47
CA CYS A 370 -2.95 9.24 28.59
C CYS A 370 -4.48 9.31 28.68
N ILE A 371 -5.07 10.51 28.54
CA ILE A 371 -6.54 10.68 28.50
C ILE A 371 -7.15 9.89 27.34
N ARG A 372 -6.56 9.93 26.14
CA ARG A 372 -7.04 9.16 24.99
C ARG A 372 -6.95 7.66 25.24
N PHE A 373 -5.88 7.19 25.88
CA PHE A 373 -5.74 5.79 26.28
C PHE A 373 -6.86 5.37 27.24
N VAL A 374 -7.05 6.11 28.35
CA VAL A 374 -8.09 5.83 29.35
C VAL A 374 -9.48 5.85 28.71
N ARG A 375 -9.81 6.89 27.93
CA ARG A 375 -11.11 7.01 27.25
C ARG A 375 -11.39 5.87 26.28
N ASN A 376 -10.37 5.28 25.65
CA ASN A 376 -10.58 4.15 24.76
C ASN A 376 -11.04 2.90 25.53
N TRP A 377 -10.56 2.71 26.76
CA TRP A 377 -10.97 1.61 27.63
C TRP A 377 -12.31 1.88 28.35
N MET A 378 -12.67 3.15 28.57
CA MET A 378 -13.96 3.53 29.17
C MET A 378 -15.15 3.41 28.21
N LYS A 379 -14.95 3.10 26.92
CA LYS A 379 -16.06 2.96 25.96
C LYS A 379 -16.98 1.77 26.27
N ASN A 380 -16.50 0.78 27.03
CA ASN A 380 -17.29 -0.34 27.52
C ASN A 380 -17.07 -0.50 29.04
N GLU A 381 -18.11 -0.98 29.74
CA GLU A 381 -18.10 -1.10 31.20
C GLU A 381 -17.02 -2.05 31.71
N HIS A 382 -16.78 -3.14 30.96
CA HIS A 382 -15.76 -4.13 31.29
C HIS A 382 -14.34 -3.56 31.20
N GLY A 383 -14.04 -2.77 30.17
CA GLY A 383 -12.70 -2.18 29.99
C GLY A 383 -12.38 -1.12 31.04
N TYR A 384 -13.39 -0.42 31.58
CA TYR A 384 -13.20 0.47 32.72
C TYR A 384 -12.83 -0.30 33.99
N GLU A 385 -13.59 -1.36 34.32
CA GLU A 385 -13.31 -2.18 35.51
C GLU A 385 -11.96 -2.89 35.40
N ASP A 386 -11.60 -3.42 34.23
CA ASP A 386 -10.28 -4.03 34.02
C ASP A 386 -9.15 -3.03 34.27
N LEU A 387 -9.27 -1.82 33.72
CA LEU A 387 -8.26 -0.78 33.89
C LEU A 387 -8.13 -0.36 35.36
N LYS A 388 -9.25 -0.22 36.06
CA LYS A 388 -9.26 0.13 37.49
C LYS A 388 -8.64 -0.99 38.34
N ASN A 389 -9.05 -2.24 38.12
CA ASN A 389 -8.68 -3.36 38.97
C ASN A 389 -7.24 -3.83 38.72
N HIS A 390 -6.79 -3.86 37.46
CA HIS A 390 -5.48 -4.39 37.12
C HIS A 390 -4.38 -3.34 36.94
N VAL A 391 -4.72 -2.08 36.60
CA VAL A 391 -3.71 -1.04 36.34
C VAL A 391 -3.61 -0.04 37.48
N VAL A 392 -4.72 0.42 38.05
CA VAL A 392 -4.72 1.38 39.17
C VAL A 392 -4.53 0.63 40.50
N ASN A 393 -5.36 -0.38 40.74
CA ASN A 393 -5.35 -1.21 41.95
C ASN A 393 -4.53 -2.51 41.78
N GLY A 394 -3.84 -2.65 40.65
CA GLY A 394 -3.03 -3.81 40.33
C GLY A 394 -1.92 -4.05 41.35
N LYS A 395 -1.52 -5.32 41.48
CA LYS A 395 -0.31 -5.68 42.22
C LYS A 395 0.92 -5.28 41.42
N ASP A 396 2.01 -5.00 42.13
CA ASP A 396 3.32 -4.80 41.51
C ASP A 396 3.64 -5.98 40.59
N SER A 397 4.09 -5.64 39.38
CA SER A 397 4.38 -6.61 38.34
C SER A 397 5.71 -7.33 38.62
N GLU A 398 5.76 -8.64 38.40
CA GLU A 398 7.00 -9.44 38.49
C GLU A 398 7.93 -9.23 37.28
N LEU A 399 7.49 -8.48 36.26
CA LEU A 399 8.27 -8.20 35.06
C LEU A 399 9.54 -7.41 35.40
N GLN A 400 10.67 -7.92 34.95
CA GLN A 400 11.94 -7.21 35.03
C GLN A 400 11.88 -5.96 34.14
N THR A 401 12.10 -4.79 34.77
CA THR A 401 12.12 -3.51 34.06
C THR A 401 13.56 -3.15 33.70
N PRO A 402 13.86 -2.88 32.42
CA PRO A 402 15.18 -2.40 32.04
C PRO A 402 15.51 -1.07 32.72
N ASN A 403 16.78 -0.86 33.03
CA ASN A 403 17.25 0.42 33.56
C ASN A 403 17.34 1.46 32.44
N PHE A 404 16.30 2.28 32.31
CA PHE A 404 16.22 3.31 31.29
C PHE A 404 17.07 4.54 31.63
N LYS A 405 17.84 5.03 30.64
CA LYS A 405 18.61 6.27 30.76
C LYS A 405 17.87 7.48 30.19
N ASN A 406 17.04 7.26 29.17
CA ASN A 406 16.41 8.31 28.37
C ASN A 406 14.88 8.31 28.46
N LEU A 407 14.24 7.13 28.55
CA LEU A 407 12.81 7.02 28.78
C LEU A 407 12.46 7.59 30.16
N LYS A 408 11.44 8.46 30.21
CA LYS A 408 11.05 9.18 31.42
C LYS A 408 9.60 8.93 31.77
N ARG A 409 9.34 8.90 33.07
CA ARG A 409 7.99 8.97 33.62
C ARG A 409 7.46 10.39 33.37
N SER A 410 6.76 10.57 32.26
CA SER A 410 6.31 11.89 31.78
C SER A 410 4.88 12.23 32.24
N VAL A 411 4.16 11.24 32.76
CA VAL A 411 2.79 11.40 33.26
C VAL A 411 2.62 10.71 34.62
N ASN A 412 1.66 11.20 35.42
CA ASN A 412 1.10 10.47 36.54
C ASN A 412 -0.23 9.87 36.09
N PHE A 413 -0.22 8.59 35.73
CA PHE A 413 -1.39 7.91 35.19
C PHE A 413 -2.56 7.91 36.18
N ASP A 414 -2.32 7.69 37.47
CA ASP A 414 -3.37 7.54 38.47
C ASP A 414 -4.12 8.86 38.69
N GLN A 415 -3.39 9.98 38.67
CA GLN A 415 -4.01 11.31 38.65
C GLN A 415 -4.85 11.54 37.39
N VAL A 416 -4.33 11.17 36.22
CA VAL A 416 -5.07 11.35 34.95
C VAL A 416 -6.31 10.48 34.90
N PHE A 417 -6.24 9.26 35.42
CA PHE A 417 -7.38 8.35 35.54
C PHE A 417 -8.47 8.99 36.39
N ALA A 418 -8.15 9.41 37.62
CA ALA A 418 -9.09 10.08 38.52
C ALA A 418 -9.70 11.35 37.91
N ASP A 419 -8.89 12.20 37.27
CA ASP A 419 -9.35 13.42 36.60
C ASP A 419 -10.34 13.13 35.46
N THR A 420 -10.20 11.97 34.80
CA THR A 420 -11.00 11.58 33.62
C THR A 420 -12.30 10.90 34.02
N THR A 421 -12.33 10.19 35.15
CA THR A 421 -13.49 9.42 35.63
C THR A 421 -14.40 10.22 36.56
N ASN A 422 -13.91 11.31 37.16
CA ASN A 422 -14.68 12.20 38.03
C ASN A 422 -15.41 13.33 37.28
N ARG A 423 -15.50 13.24 35.94
CA ARG A 423 -16.26 14.13 35.06
C ARG A 423 -17.34 13.33 34.37
#